data_AF-A0A3C2AZE4-F1
#
_entry.id   AF-A0A3C2AZE4-F1
#
_cell.length_a   1.000
_cell.length_b   1.000
_cell.length_c   1.000
_cell.angle_alpha   90.00
_cell.angle_beta   90.00
_cell.angle_gamma   90.00
#
_symmetry.space_group_name_H-M   'P 1'
#
loop_
_entity.id
_entity.type
_entity.pdbx_description
1 polymer ?
#
loop_
_entity_poly.entity_id
_entity_poly.type
_entity_poly.pdbx_seq_one_letter_code
_entity_poly.pdbx_strand_id
1 'polypeptide(L)'
;WWSDDHHFDAAVRVWAGVWEVGGEQELVRRQFGGDFADVESMAMPRHWASLLTGTTSPDAAGPTLGSIATFTADFRDQYYGLIGAVGDEVDGPPLVTSGLIDPGRCLWGERPVRFAKARYERPRVALDALSPAMRSWADARLVPKILIANQTKRIEAVHDQGGAWLPGVPVITCVTPHPERVLRVLSSDAATQFVHARAAGSGLSAGTVRLSPRLLTEIPLP
;
A
#
# COMPACT_ATOMS: atom_id res chain seq x y z
N TRP A 1 10.25 17.59 15.81
CA TRP A 1 9.45 16.91 16.85
C TRP A 1 8.22 16.26 16.22
N TRP A 2 7.78 15.11 16.72
CA TRP A 2 6.49 14.48 16.35
C TRP A 2 5.88 13.73 17.54
N SER A 3 4.60 13.38 17.45
CA SER A 3 3.90 12.60 18.47
C SER A 3 2.82 11.71 17.87
N ASP A 4 2.56 10.57 18.52
CA ASP A 4 1.43 9.72 18.18
C ASP A 4 0.10 10.19 18.78
N ASP A 5 0.18 11.02 19.82
CA ASP A 5 -0.97 11.62 20.50
C ASP A 5 -1.68 12.70 19.66
N HIS A 6 -2.99 12.84 19.90
CA HIS A 6 -3.79 13.92 19.35
C HIS A 6 -3.62 15.17 20.21
N HIS A 7 -2.74 16.08 19.77
CA HIS A 7 -2.45 17.34 20.46
C HIS A 7 -3.46 18.46 20.19
N PHE A 8 -4.37 18.27 19.23
CA PHE A 8 -5.38 19.24 18.83
C PHE A 8 -6.73 18.54 18.63
N ASP A 9 -7.84 19.28 18.73
CA ASP A 9 -9.19 18.78 18.46
C ASP A 9 -9.40 18.34 17.00
N ALA A 10 -8.45 18.67 16.11
CA ALA A 10 -8.36 18.06 14.80
C ALA A 10 -7.84 16.63 14.95
N ALA A 11 -8.55 15.65 14.37
CA ALA A 11 -8.17 14.24 14.35
C ALA A 11 -6.93 13.94 13.47
N VAL A 12 -5.92 14.80 13.51
CA VAL A 12 -4.66 14.72 12.78
C VAL A 12 -3.51 14.56 13.76
N ARG A 13 -2.50 13.80 13.34
CA ARG A 13 -1.21 13.76 14.02
C ARG A 13 -0.35 14.93 13.56
N VAL A 14 0.47 15.45 14.45
CA VAL A 14 1.25 16.66 14.21
C VAL A 14 2.74 16.35 14.29
N TRP A 15 3.47 17.00 13.39
CA TRP A 15 4.91 17.16 13.50
C TRP A 15 5.23 18.65 13.40
N ALA A 16 6.32 19.06 14.02
CA ALA A 16 6.85 20.41 13.93
C ALA A 16 8.33 20.34 13.54
N GLY A 17 8.68 20.98 12.43
CA GLY A 17 10.06 21.24 12.05
C GLY A 17 10.45 22.66 12.44
N VAL A 18 11.70 22.83 12.86
CA VAL A 18 12.31 24.13 13.13
C VAL A 18 13.50 24.25 12.18
N TRP A 19 13.56 25.37 11.47
CA TRP A 19 14.61 25.64 10.49
C TRP A 19 15.30 26.95 10.83
N GLU A 20 16.63 26.97 10.68
CA GLU A 20 17.45 28.16 10.76
C GLU A 20 17.86 28.59 9.36
N VAL A 21 17.69 29.88 9.04
CA VAL A 21 18.07 30.44 7.74
C VAL A 21 19.50 30.93 7.81
N GLY A 22 20.37 30.40 6.93
CA GLY A 22 21.78 30.80 6.84
C GLY A 22 22.72 30.05 7.79
N GLY A 23 22.23 29.08 8.57
CA GLY A 23 23.06 28.20 9.39
C GLY A 23 23.75 27.10 8.58
N GLU A 24 24.83 26.54 9.13
CA GLU A 24 25.44 25.32 8.60
C GLU A 24 24.56 24.10 8.93
N GLN A 25 24.46 23.17 7.99
CA GLN A 25 23.61 21.99 8.16
C GLN A 25 24.29 20.95 9.09
N GLU A 26 23.93 20.98 10.36
CA GLU A 26 24.33 19.97 11.35
C GLU A 26 23.42 18.73 11.33
N LEU A 27 23.63 17.81 12.29
CA LEU A 27 22.69 16.71 12.54
C LEU A 27 21.32 17.28 12.92
N VAL A 28 20.27 16.73 12.32
CA VAL A 28 18.90 17.05 12.66
C VAL A 28 18.60 16.48 14.04
N ARG A 29 18.33 17.37 14.99
CA ARG A 29 17.84 17.02 16.32
C ARG A 29 16.40 16.54 16.21
N ARG A 30 16.10 15.44 16.89
CA ARG A 30 14.80 14.76 16.80
C ARG A 30 14.25 14.55 18.20
N GLN A 31 12.94 14.72 18.32
CA GLN A 31 12.21 14.64 19.58
C GLN A 31 10.85 13.99 19.37
N PHE A 32 10.39 13.20 20.34
CA PHE A 32 9.15 12.44 20.27
C PHE A 32 8.26 12.62 21.51
N GLY A 33 6.94 12.61 21.30
CA GLY A 33 5.93 12.55 22.36
C GLY A 33 5.66 13.90 23.04
N GLY A 34 4.64 13.95 23.91
CA GLY A 34 4.21 15.18 24.59
C GLY A 34 5.29 15.85 25.45
N ASP A 35 6.24 15.07 25.95
CA ASP A 35 7.35 15.57 26.80
C ASP A 35 8.59 15.97 26.00
N PHE A 36 8.51 15.97 24.66
CA PHE A 36 9.61 16.32 23.76
C PHE A 36 10.89 15.52 24.02
N ALA A 37 10.76 14.23 24.35
CA ALA A 37 11.89 13.37 24.65
C ALA A 37 12.85 13.29 23.45
N ASP A 38 14.14 13.53 23.69
CA ASP A 38 15.15 13.43 22.64
C ASP A 38 15.25 12.01 22.11
N VAL A 39 15.32 11.89 20.78
CA VAL A 39 15.66 10.65 20.09
C VAL A 39 16.91 10.89 19.24
N GLU A 40 17.58 9.80 18.84
CA GLU A 40 18.88 9.86 18.19
C GLU A 40 18.93 10.89 17.05
N SER A 41 19.87 11.84 17.11
CA SER A 41 20.02 12.82 16.03
C SER A 41 20.56 12.15 14.77
N MET A 42 20.18 12.63 13.58
CA MET A 42 20.63 12.03 12.33
C MET A 42 20.92 13.10 11.28
N ALA A 43 21.77 12.79 10.30
CA ALA A 43 21.95 13.67 9.15
C ALA A 43 20.61 13.87 8.41
N MET A 44 20.37 15.07 7.85
CA MET A 44 19.14 15.35 7.10
C MET A 44 18.98 14.32 5.96
N PRO A 45 17.93 13.48 6.01
CA PRO A 45 17.72 12.48 4.98
C PRO A 45 17.11 13.11 3.72
N ARG A 46 17.26 12.45 2.57
CA ARG A 46 16.59 12.83 1.32
C ARG A 46 15.07 12.78 1.43
N HIS A 47 14.55 11.83 2.20
CA HIS A 47 13.12 11.64 2.43
C HIS A 47 12.80 12.02 3.88
N TRP A 48 11.92 12.99 4.08
CA TRP A 48 11.56 13.48 5.41
C TRP A 48 11.00 12.37 6.32
N ALA A 49 10.33 11.35 5.76
CA ALA A 49 9.81 10.19 6.49
C ALA A 49 10.91 9.40 7.24
N SER A 50 12.16 9.47 6.77
CA SER A 50 13.31 8.90 7.46
C SER A 50 13.59 9.60 8.80
N LEU A 51 13.20 10.87 8.96
CA LEU A 51 13.28 11.58 10.25
C LEU A 51 12.36 10.97 11.29
N LEU A 52 11.21 10.41 10.89
CA LEU A 52 10.28 9.76 11.81
C LEU A 52 10.75 8.37 12.23
N THR A 53 11.40 7.65 11.32
CA THR A 53 11.78 6.24 11.51
C THR A 53 13.19 6.08 12.07
N GLY A 54 14.06 7.08 11.92
CA GLY A 54 15.49 6.97 12.26
C GLY A 54 16.30 6.08 11.34
N THR A 55 15.69 5.65 10.23
CA THR A 55 16.35 4.80 9.25
C THR A 55 16.60 5.61 7.99
N THR A 56 17.86 5.70 7.57
CA THR A 56 18.18 6.09 6.21
C THR A 56 17.96 4.87 5.31
N SER A 57 17.18 5.02 4.26
CA SER A 57 17.12 3.99 3.24
C SER A 57 18.03 4.39 2.09
N PRO A 58 19.10 3.64 1.81
CA PRO A 58 19.96 3.92 0.68
C PRO A 58 19.15 3.85 -0.62
N ASP A 59 19.62 4.56 -1.65
CA ASP A 59 19.12 4.36 -3.00
C ASP A 59 19.56 2.98 -3.49
N ALA A 60 18.69 2.30 -4.24
CA ALA A 60 19.02 0.99 -4.78
C ALA A 60 20.19 1.13 -5.78
N ALA A 61 21.37 0.60 -5.43
CA ALA A 61 22.52 0.57 -6.32
C ALA A 61 22.47 -0.61 -7.33
N GLY A 62 21.37 -1.36 -7.35
CA GLY A 62 21.20 -2.60 -8.11
C GLY A 62 19.76 -2.78 -8.63
N PRO A 63 19.43 -3.95 -9.19
CA PRO A 63 18.12 -4.20 -9.76
C PRO A 63 17.03 -4.13 -8.68
N THR A 64 15.86 -3.62 -9.07
CA THR A 64 14.71 -3.44 -8.19
C THR A 64 13.55 -4.34 -8.61
N LEU A 65 12.47 -4.39 -7.83
CA LEU A 65 11.24 -5.09 -8.21
C LEU A 65 10.71 -4.60 -9.57
N GLY A 66 10.89 -3.31 -9.90
CA GLY A 66 10.51 -2.77 -11.21
C GLY A 66 11.23 -3.41 -12.40
N SER A 67 12.37 -4.08 -12.18
CA SER A 67 13.08 -4.82 -13.23
C SER A 67 12.48 -6.20 -13.54
N ILE A 68 11.65 -6.75 -12.63
CA ILE A 68 11.07 -8.10 -12.77
C ILE A 68 9.54 -8.12 -12.67
N ALA A 69 8.89 -6.99 -12.46
CA ALA A 69 7.47 -6.90 -12.21
C ALA A 69 6.88 -5.54 -12.63
N THR A 70 5.64 -5.59 -13.12
CA THR A 70 4.85 -4.40 -13.44
C THR A 70 3.78 -4.22 -12.38
N PHE A 71 3.77 -3.04 -11.74
CA PHE A 71 2.78 -2.67 -10.73
C PHE A 71 1.77 -1.70 -11.33
N THR A 72 0.48 -1.88 -11.04
CA THR A 72 -0.59 -1.00 -11.52
C THR A 72 -1.63 -0.80 -10.43
N ALA A 73 -2.06 0.44 -10.26
CA ALA A 73 -3.21 0.78 -9.43
C ALA A 73 -4.39 1.09 -10.33
N ASP A 74 -5.57 0.59 -9.97
CA ASP A 74 -6.82 0.99 -10.60
C ASP A 74 -7.32 2.31 -10.00
N PHE A 75 -8.11 3.06 -10.77
CA PHE A 75 -8.57 4.39 -10.41
C PHE A 75 -10.07 4.42 -10.10
N ARG A 76 -10.55 5.61 -9.80
CA ARG A 76 -11.93 5.84 -9.35
C ARG A 76 -12.98 5.37 -10.36
N ASP A 77 -12.66 5.38 -11.66
CA ASP A 77 -13.56 4.91 -12.71
C ASP A 77 -13.86 3.42 -12.57
N GLN A 78 -12.86 2.59 -12.25
CA GLN A 78 -13.07 1.16 -11.99
C GLN A 78 -13.94 0.94 -10.75
N TYR A 79 -13.75 1.76 -9.71
CA TYR A 79 -14.60 1.70 -8.53
C TYR A 79 -16.07 1.99 -8.86
N TYR A 80 -16.34 3.06 -9.61
CA TYR A 80 -17.71 3.42 -9.97
C TYR A 80 -18.31 2.46 -11.00
N GLY A 81 -17.50 1.96 -11.94
CA GLY A 81 -17.93 1.00 -12.96
C GLY A 81 -18.35 -0.37 -12.41
N LEU A 82 -17.98 -0.69 -11.17
CA LEU A 82 -18.41 -1.89 -10.46
C LEU A 82 -19.70 -1.69 -9.64
N ILE A 83 -20.14 -0.44 -9.41
CA ILE A 83 -21.37 -0.18 -8.64
C ILE A 83 -22.58 -0.73 -9.40
N GLY A 84 -23.40 -1.51 -8.71
CA GLY A 84 -24.55 -2.19 -9.29
C GLY A 84 -24.25 -3.56 -9.89
N ALA A 85 -22.97 -3.91 -10.11
CA ALA A 85 -22.54 -5.22 -10.61
C ALA A 85 -22.00 -6.14 -9.50
N VAL A 86 -21.91 -5.68 -8.25
CA VAL A 86 -21.36 -6.45 -7.12
C VAL A 86 -22.47 -7.01 -6.23
N GLY A 87 -22.43 -8.31 -5.97
CA GLY A 87 -23.38 -9.03 -5.11
C GLY A 87 -22.77 -10.27 -4.45
N ASP A 88 -23.40 -10.76 -3.38
CA ASP A 88 -23.01 -12.05 -2.76
C ASP A 88 -23.58 -13.26 -3.53
N GLU A 89 -24.75 -13.07 -4.15
CA GLU A 89 -25.50 -14.11 -4.87
C GLU A 89 -25.43 -13.95 -6.40
N VAL A 90 -24.38 -13.30 -6.91
CA VAL A 90 -24.14 -13.17 -8.35
C VAL A 90 -23.07 -14.16 -8.82
N ASP A 91 -23.22 -14.67 -10.03
CA ASP A 91 -22.17 -15.46 -10.66
C ASP A 91 -21.03 -14.56 -11.17
N GLY A 92 -19.81 -15.08 -11.16
CA GLY A 92 -18.62 -14.37 -11.62
C GLY A 92 -17.45 -14.35 -10.63
N PRO A 93 -16.36 -13.64 -10.99
CA PRO A 93 -15.13 -13.64 -10.20
C PRO A 93 -15.30 -12.97 -8.84
N PRO A 94 -14.59 -13.44 -7.79
CA PRO A 94 -14.48 -12.75 -6.52
C PRO A 94 -13.95 -11.32 -6.66
N LEU A 95 -14.57 -10.37 -5.95
CA LEU A 95 -14.03 -9.03 -5.75
C LEU A 95 -13.14 -9.03 -4.49
N VAL A 96 -11.84 -8.79 -4.68
CA VAL A 96 -10.86 -8.76 -3.59
C VAL A 96 -10.46 -7.32 -3.31
N THR A 97 -10.82 -6.80 -2.14
CA THR A 97 -10.41 -5.45 -1.69
C THR A 97 -9.17 -5.53 -0.78
N SER A 98 -8.55 -4.38 -0.49
CA SER A 98 -7.36 -4.33 0.38
C SER A 98 -7.64 -4.93 1.76
N GLY A 99 -8.84 -4.72 2.30
CA GLY A 99 -9.26 -5.29 3.58
C GLY A 99 -9.53 -6.80 3.53
N LEU A 100 -9.18 -7.52 2.46
CA LEU A 100 -9.26 -8.98 2.36
C LEU A 100 -7.90 -9.64 2.09
N ILE A 101 -6.83 -8.87 2.05
CA ILE A 101 -5.48 -9.37 1.74
C ILE A 101 -4.67 -9.36 3.04
N ASP A 102 -4.26 -10.54 3.47
CA ASP A 102 -3.24 -10.74 4.50
C ASP A 102 -1.95 -11.24 3.82
N PRO A 103 -0.78 -11.21 4.47
CA PRO A 103 0.45 -11.74 3.89
C PRO A 103 0.30 -13.20 3.44
N GLY A 104 0.38 -13.43 2.12
CA GLY A 104 0.27 -14.74 1.51
C GLY A 104 -1.14 -15.34 1.50
N ARG A 105 -2.18 -14.61 1.92
CA ARG A 105 -3.53 -15.17 2.07
C ARG A 105 -4.63 -14.20 1.62
N CYS A 106 -5.59 -14.73 0.87
CA CYS A 106 -6.82 -14.04 0.52
C CYS A 106 -7.92 -14.51 1.48
N LEU A 107 -8.59 -13.57 2.14
CA LEU A 107 -9.64 -13.82 3.14
C LEU A 107 -11.05 -13.64 2.56
N TRP A 108 -11.17 -13.63 1.24
CA TRP A 108 -12.47 -13.58 0.58
C TRP A 108 -13.35 -14.73 1.05
N GLY A 109 -14.56 -14.40 1.49
CA GLY A 109 -15.53 -15.36 2.04
C GLY A 109 -15.23 -15.94 3.41
N GLU A 110 -14.17 -15.46 4.05
CA GLU A 110 -13.89 -15.65 5.48
C GLU A 110 -14.09 -14.36 6.29
N ARG A 111 -13.83 -13.20 5.67
CA ARG A 111 -14.00 -11.88 6.28
C ARG A 111 -15.00 -11.06 5.45
N PRO A 112 -16.03 -10.46 6.08
CA PRO A 112 -16.91 -9.54 5.38
C PRO A 112 -16.19 -8.26 4.99
N VAL A 113 -16.64 -7.63 3.91
CA VAL A 113 -16.08 -6.38 3.40
C VAL A 113 -17.18 -5.36 3.15
N ARG A 114 -16.80 -4.07 3.14
CA ARG A 114 -17.66 -3.02 2.63
C ARG A 114 -17.20 -2.57 1.24
N PHE A 115 -18.13 -2.51 0.30
CA PHE A 115 -17.94 -1.95 -1.03
C PHE A 115 -19.15 -1.09 -1.37
N ALA A 116 -18.96 0.08 -1.98
CA ALA A 116 -20.06 0.98 -2.36
C ALA A 116 -21.08 1.25 -1.24
N LYS A 117 -20.60 1.39 0.01
CA LYS A 117 -21.39 1.59 1.25
C LYS A 117 -22.27 0.40 1.68
N ALA A 118 -22.25 -0.70 0.94
CA ALA A 118 -22.89 -1.95 1.31
C ALA A 118 -21.89 -2.93 1.93
N ARG A 119 -22.37 -3.84 2.78
CA ARG A 119 -21.59 -4.95 3.35
C ARG A 119 -21.85 -6.22 2.54
N TYR A 120 -20.80 -6.98 2.29
CA TYR A 120 -20.82 -8.25 1.56
C TYR A 120 -20.03 -9.31 2.32
N GLU A 121 -20.50 -10.55 2.31
CA GLU A 121 -19.81 -11.68 2.92
C GLU A 121 -18.88 -12.39 1.90
N ARG A 122 -19.32 -12.50 0.64
CA ARG A 122 -18.64 -13.17 -0.47
C ARG A 122 -18.83 -12.39 -1.79
N PRO A 123 -18.37 -11.13 -1.88
CA PRO A 123 -18.69 -10.29 -3.02
C PRO A 123 -18.11 -10.85 -4.33
N ARG A 124 -18.97 -11.00 -5.33
CA ARG A 124 -18.63 -11.36 -6.70
C ARG A 124 -19.06 -10.26 -7.65
N VAL A 125 -18.52 -10.30 -8.87
CA VAL A 125 -18.83 -9.32 -9.92
C VAL A 125 -19.61 -9.99 -11.05
N ALA A 126 -20.84 -9.55 -11.28
CA ALA A 126 -21.66 -9.92 -12.43
C ALA A 126 -21.05 -9.29 -13.70
N LEU A 127 -20.31 -10.08 -14.48
CA LEU A 127 -19.56 -9.59 -15.65
C LEU A 127 -20.46 -9.10 -16.79
N ASP A 128 -21.68 -9.63 -16.89
CA ASP A 128 -22.71 -9.27 -17.86
C ASP A 128 -23.37 -7.92 -17.55
N ALA A 129 -23.33 -7.48 -16.29
CA ALA A 129 -23.79 -6.17 -15.86
C ALA A 129 -22.76 -5.05 -16.09
N LEU A 130 -21.54 -5.39 -16.53
CA LEU A 130 -20.49 -4.40 -16.78
C LEU A 130 -20.66 -3.72 -18.13
N SER A 131 -20.30 -2.43 -18.19
CA SER A 131 -20.13 -1.73 -19.47
C SER A 131 -19.03 -2.39 -20.31
N PRO A 132 -19.01 -2.22 -21.65
CA PRO A 132 -17.96 -2.81 -22.50
C PRO A 132 -16.53 -2.45 -22.07
N ALA A 133 -16.32 -1.20 -21.62
CA ALA A 133 -15.02 -0.75 -21.12
C ALA A 133 -14.64 -1.45 -19.80
N MET A 134 -15.60 -1.61 -18.88
CA MET A 134 -15.38 -2.33 -17.63
C MET A 134 -15.19 -3.83 -17.85
N ARG A 135 -15.86 -4.42 -18.85
CA ARG A 135 -15.64 -5.80 -19.25
C ARG A 135 -14.21 -6.02 -19.77
N SER A 136 -13.73 -5.14 -20.65
CA SER A 136 -12.35 -5.18 -21.14
C SER A 136 -11.33 -5.00 -20.02
N TRP A 137 -11.59 -4.10 -19.06
CA TRP A 137 -10.78 -3.98 -17.85
C TRP A 137 -10.77 -5.26 -17.02
N ALA A 138 -11.95 -5.86 -16.78
CA ALA A 138 -12.07 -7.09 -16.01
C ALA A 138 -11.27 -8.22 -16.67
N ASP A 139 -11.41 -8.38 -17.99
CA ASP A 139 -10.65 -9.39 -18.76
C ASP A 139 -9.14 -9.17 -18.66
N ALA A 140 -8.68 -7.91 -18.71
CA ALA A 140 -7.26 -7.58 -18.53
C ALA A 140 -6.76 -7.82 -17.10
N ARG A 141 -7.65 -7.87 -16.10
CA ARG A 141 -7.32 -8.20 -14.71
C ARG A 141 -7.45 -9.68 -14.41
N LEU A 142 -8.25 -10.45 -15.16
CA LEU A 142 -8.44 -11.90 -14.93
C LEU A 142 -7.30 -12.74 -15.51
N VAL A 143 -6.09 -12.46 -15.04
CA VAL A 143 -4.83 -13.15 -15.35
C VAL A 143 -4.05 -13.42 -14.07
N PRO A 144 -3.14 -14.42 -14.05
CA PRO A 144 -2.28 -14.69 -12.90
C PRO A 144 -1.52 -13.43 -12.46
N LYS A 145 -1.65 -13.08 -11.18
CA LYS A 145 -1.14 -11.80 -10.64
C LYS A 145 -1.00 -11.83 -9.13
N ILE A 146 -0.22 -10.91 -8.60
CA ILE A 146 -0.14 -10.65 -7.16
C ILE A 146 -1.02 -9.44 -6.85
N LEU A 147 -1.90 -9.58 -5.85
CA LEU A 147 -2.70 -8.48 -5.31
C LEU A 147 -2.03 -7.97 -4.03
N ILE A 148 -1.96 -6.65 -3.91
CA ILE A 148 -1.25 -5.97 -2.80
C ILE A 148 -2.22 -4.96 -2.17
N ALA A 149 -2.41 -5.07 -0.86
CA ALA A 149 -3.19 -4.09 -0.12
C ALA A 149 -2.46 -2.74 -0.09
N ASN A 150 -3.22 -1.64 -0.24
CA ASN A 150 -2.62 -0.32 -0.45
C ASN A 150 -2.17 0.35 0.85
N GLN A 151 -2.93 0.18 1.93
CA GLN A 151 -2.72 0.93 3.18
C GLN A 151 -2.53 -0.03 4.34
N THR A 152 -1.29 -0.31 4.67
CA THR A 152 -0.93 -1.40 5.57
C THR A 152 0.26 -1.03 6.46
N LYS A 153 0.42 -1.74 7.58
CA LYS A 153 1.57 -1.58 8.49
C LYS A 153 2.83 -2.28 7.99
N ARG A 154 2.64 -3.35 7.23
CA ARG A 154 3.65 -4.11 6.49
C ARG A 154 3.11 -4.36 5.09
N ILE A 155 3.95 -4.71 4.12
CA ILE A 155 3.42 -5.05 2.79
C ILE A 155 2.61 -6.35 2.90
N GLU A 156 1.32 -6.29 2.54
CA GLU A 156 0.41 -7.45 2.53
C GLU A 156 0.09 -7.76 1.08
N ALA A 157 0.51 -8.94 0.63
CA ALA A 157 0.40 -9.37 -0.76
C ALA A 157 0.01 -10.84 -0.85
N VAL A 158 -0.80 -11.19 -1.85
CA VAL A 158 -1.26 -12.56 -2.11
C VAL A 158 -1.21 -12.87 -3.61
N HIS A 159 -0.86 -14.11 -3.95
CA HIS A 159 -0.84 -14.59 -5.33
C HIS A 159 -2.21 -15.12 -5.75
N ASP A 160 -2.83 -14.47 -6.74
CA ASP A 160 -3.92 -15.05 -7.53
C ASP A 160 -3.31 -15.91 -8.64
N GLN A 161 -2.96 -17.15 -8.31
CA GLN A 161 -2.32 -18.08 -9.26
C GLN A 161 -3.18 -18.38 -10.49
N GLY A 162 -4.49 -18.48 -10.29
CA GLY A 162 -5.44 -18.82 -11.36
C GLY A 162 -5.90 -17.61 -12.18
N GLY A 163 -5.59 -16.38 -11.72
CA GLY A 163 -6.10 -15.17 -12.35
C GLY A 163 -7.61 -14.98 -12.19
N ALA A 164 -8.21 -15.58 -11.17
CA ALA A 164 -9.66 -15.65 -11.03
C ALA A 164 -10.28 -14.46 -10.27
N TRP A 165 -9.46 -13.56 -9.72
CA TRP A 165 -9.94 -12.49 -8.84
C TRP A 165 -9.90 -11.12 -9.52
N LEU A 166 -10.90 -10.29 -9.23
CA LEU A 166 -10.88 -8.87 -9.62
C LEU A 166 -10.41 -8.00 -8.44
N PRO A 167 -9.48 -7.07 -8.66
CA PRO A 167 -9.04 -6.14 -7.63
C PRO A 167 -10.09 -5.04 -7.41
N GLY A 168 -10.46 -4.81 -6.15
CA GLY A 168 -11.23 -3.65 -5.73
C GLY A 168 -10.31 -2.48 -5.41
N VAL A 169 -10.62 -1.28 -5.91
CA VAL A 169 -9.86 -0.05 -5.60
C VAL A 169 -9.82 0.14 -4.07
N PRO A 170 -8.63 0.37 -3.45
CA PRO A 170 -7.38 0.79 -4.08
C PRO A 170 -6.29 -0.30 -4.19
N VAL A 171 -6.66 -1.59 -4.28
CA VAL A 171 -5.71 -2.71 -4.43
C VAL A 171 -4.75 -2.47 -5.59
N ILE A 172 -3.46 -2.74 -5.35
CA ILE A 172 -2.42 -2.69 -6.38
C ILE A 172 -2.26 -4.08 -6.98
N THR A 173 -2.25 -4.14 -8.30
CA THR A 173 -1.97 -5.36 -9.07
C THR A 173 -0.49 -5.41 -9.45
N CYS A 174 0.13 -6.57 -9.32
CA CYS A 174 1.48 -6.85 -9.77
C CYS A 174 1.47 -8.05 -10.72
N VAL A 175 1.97 -7.85 -11.94
CA VAL A 175 2.14 -8.90 -12.95
C VAL A 175 3.63 -9.16 -13.13
N THR A 176 4.03 -10.43 -13.07
CA THR A 176 5.44 -10.83 -13.11
C THR A 176 5.59 -12.27 -13.60
N PRO A 177 6.66 -12.60 -14.34
CA PRO A 177 7.04 -13.99 -14.62
C PRO A 177 7.72 -14.68 -13.42
N HIS A 178 8.00 -13.97 -12.33
CA HIS A 178 8.72 -14.49 -11.16
C HIS A 178 7.94 -14.28 -9.84
N PRO A 179 6.70 -14.79 -9.73
CA PRO A 179 5.80 -14.47 -8.60
C PRO A 179 6.37 -14.86 -7.24
N GLU A 180 7.04 -16.02 -7.12
CA GLU A 180 7.65 -16.46 -5.85
C GLU A 180 8.78 -15.53 -5.39
N ARG A 181 9.61 -15.06 -6.33
CA ARG A 181 10.71 -14.12 -6.02
C ARG A 181 10.14 -12.77 -5.56
N VAL A 182 9.13 -12.27 -6.27
CA VAL A 182 8.46 -11.00 -5.91
C VAL A 182 7.80 -11.11 -4.53
N LEU A 183 7.04 -12.17 -4.26
CA LEU A 183 6.39 -12.38 -2.95
C LEU A 183 7.41 -12.47 -1.82
N ARG A 184 8.53 -13.18 -2.03
CA ARG A 184 9.61 -13.25 -1.04
C ARG A 184 10.13 -11.86 -0.68
N VAL A 185 10.41 -11.03 -1.67
CA VAL A 185 10.88 -9.65 -1.44
C VAL A 185 9.81 -8.83 -0.73
N LEU A 186 8.57 -8.81 -1.24
CA LEU A 186 7.46 -8.06 -0.62
C LEU A 186 7.20 -8.49 0.83
N SER A 187 7.38 -9.77 1.15
CA SER A 187 7.16 -10.29 2.51
C SER A 187 8.28 -9.95 3.50
N SER A 188 9.42 -9.44 3.02
CA SER A 188 10.61 -9.22 3.83
C SER A 188 10.51 -7.96 4.72
N ASP A 189 11.16 -8.01 5.87
CA ASP A 189 11.28 -6.85 6.76
C ASP A 189 12.07 -5.72 6.10
N ALA A 190 13.07 -6.06 5.28
CA ALA A 190 13.85 -5.07 4.52
C ALA A 190 12.97 -4.27 3.55
N ALA A 191 12.06 -4.93 2.82
CA ALA A 191 11.10 -4.24 1.95
C ALA A 191 10.12 -3.38 2.75
N THR A 192 9.66 -3.87 3.90
CA THR A 192 8.79 -3.10 4.81
C THR A 192 9.52 -1.85 5.33
N GLN A 193 10.75 -1.98 5.83
CA GLN A 193 11.57 -0.85 6.28
C GLN A 193 11.84 0.14 5.15
N PHE A 194 12.12 -0.34 3.93
CA PHE A 194 12.33 0.49 2.75
C PHE A 194 11.12 1.37 2.45
N VAL A 195 9.90 0.82 2.45
CA VAL A 195 8.69 1.60 2.19
C VAL A 195 8.37 2.58 3.32
N HIS A 196 8.62 2.21 4.58
CA HIS A 196 8.46 3.11 5.73
C HIS A 196 9.43 4.28 5.70
N ALA A 197 10.71 4.05 5.41
CA ALA A 197 11.71 5.11 5.34
C ALA A 197 11.39 6.17 4.27
N ARG A 198 10.70 5.78 3.19
CA ARG A 198 10.30 6.67 2.08
C ARG A 198 8.91 7.28 2.22
N ALA A 199 7.99 6.61 2.89
CA ALA A 199 6.57 6.99 2.87
C ALA A 199 5.85 6.86 4.23
N ALA A 200 6.56 6.76 5.36
CA ALA A 200 5.95 6.86 6.68
C ALA A 200 5.12 8.15 6.82
N GLY A 201 3.97 8.05 7.48
CA GLY A 201 3.03 9.17 7.62
C GLY A 201 2.13 9.42 6.40
N SER A 202 2.24 8.64 5.32
CA SER A 202 1.36 8.76 4.14
C SER A 202 0.04 7.98 4.25
N GLY A 203 -0.06 7.04 5.20
CA GLY A 203 -1.27 6.26 5.43
C GLY A 203 -2.32 6.98 6.29
N LEU A 204 -3.47 6.35 6.46
CA LEU A 204 -4.57 6.89 7.28
C LEU A 204 -4.27 6.89 8.79
N SER A 205 -3.19 6.22 9.21
CA SER A 205 -2.67 6.20 10.58
C SER A 205 -1.13 6.22 10.58
N ALA A 206 -0.50 6.63 11.69
CA ALA A 206 0.95 6.79 11.85
C ALA A 206 1.74 5.52 11.54
N GLY A 207 1.17 4.35 11.85
CA GLY A 207 1.81 3.07 11.59
C GLY A 207 1.58 2.53 10.18
N THR A 208 0.78 3.20 9.34
CA THR A 208 0.43 2.72 8.00
C THR A 208 1.11 3.54 6.93
N VAL A 209 1.54 2.86 5.87
CA VAL A 209 2.07 3.49 4.66
C VAL A 209 1.05 3.32 3.55
N ARG A 210 0.85 4.38 2.75
CA ARG A 210 0.11 4.29 1.50
C ARG A 210 1.07 3.88 0.40
N LEU A 211 0.95 2.62 -0.03
CA LEU A 211 1.74 2.08 -1.13
C LEU A 211 1.30 2.68 -2.46
N SER A 212 2.26 2.82 -3.37
CA SER A 212 2.01 3.20 -4.76
C SER A 212 2.78 2.27 -5.68
N PRO A 213 2.32 2.07 -6.93
CA PRO A 213 3.07 1.31 -7.92
C PRO A 213 4.52 1.79 -8.06
N ARG A 214 4.74 3.11 -8.11
CA ARG A 214 6.07 3.70 -8.20
C ARG A 214 6.95 3.31 -7.01
N LEU A 215 6.46 3.47 -5.78
CA LEU A 215 7.23 3.08 -4.60
C LEU A 215 7.61 1.60 -4.61
N LEU A 216 6.69 0.72 -5.03
CA LEU A 216 6.94 -0.72 -5.12
C LEU A 216 8.00 -1.05 -6.19
N THR A 217 8.04 -0.32 -7.31
CA THR A 217 9.07 -0.53 -8.35
C THR A 217 10.48 -0.20 -7.87
N GLU A 218 10.63 0.63 -6.83
CA GLU A 218 11.93 1.07 -6.31
C GLU A 218 12.52 0.11 -5.26
N ILE A 219 11.75 -0.87 -4.76
CA ILE A 219 12.21 -1.83 -3.75
C ILE A 219 13.39 -2.64 -4.32
N PRO A 220 14.58 -2.66 -3.67
CA PRO A 220 15.73 -3.42 -4.12
C PRO A 220 15.47 -4.93 -4.13
N LEU A 221 16.05 -5.62 -5.11
CA LEU A 221 16.18 -7.07 -5.05
C LEU A 221 17.42 -7.44 -4.20
N PRO A 222 17.35 -8.53 -3.41
CA PRO A 222 18.53 -9.11 -2.78
C PRO A 222 19.44 -9.80 -3.79
#